data_AF-B6UAV1-F1
#
_entry.id   AF-B6UAV1-F1
#
_cell.length_a   1.000
_cell.length_b   1.000
_cell.length_c   1.000
_cell.angle_alpha   90.00
_cell.angle_beta   90.00
_cell.angle_gamma   90.00
#
_symmetry.space_group_name_H-M   'P 1'
#
loop_
_entity.id
_entity.type
_entity.pdbx_description
1 polymer ?
#
loop_
_entity_poly.entity_id
_entity_poly.type
_entity_poly.pdbx_seq_one_letter_code
_entity_poly.pdbx_strand_id
1 'polypeptide(L)' 'MDSRYITLCIFLVLVLHGDTTLAETCKQFPKWSPLCFSAICKASCFIEGKFSDGYYVKGHRCCSTGYEYVCNCLLCKN' A
#
# COMPACT_ATOMS: atom_id res chain seq x y z
N MET A 1 -31.50 -1.42 -27.47
CA MET A 1 -30.95 -0.98 -26.18
C MET A 1 -31.39 0.46 -25.97
N ASP A 2 -32.23 0.72 -24.99
CA ASP A 2 -32.76 2.06 -24.68
C ASP A 2 -31.62 2.94 -24.15
N SER A 3 -31.58 4.23 -24.54
CA SER A 3 -30.50 5.15 -24.12
C SER A 3 -30.43 5.28 -22.60
N ARG A 4 -31.57 5.11 -21.93
CA ARG A 4 -31.71 5.11 -20.47
C ARG A 4 -30.91 4.00 -19.79
N TYR A 5 -30.86 2.82 -20.39
CA TYR A 5 -30.08 1.69 -19.86
C TYR A 5 -28.57 1.95 -19.97
N ILE A 6 -28.12 2.57 -21.06
CA ILE A 6 -26.71 2.91 -21.26
C ILE A 6 -26.25 3.92 -20.20
N THR A 7 -27.05 4.96 -19.95
CA THR A 7 -26.75 5.94 -18.90
C THR A 7 -26.70 5.30 -17.51
N LEU A 8 -27.64 4.40 -17.17
CA LEU A 8 -27.63 3.70 -15.88
C LEU A 8 -26.39 2.82 -15.70
N CYS A 9 -25.95 2.12 -16.74
CA CYS A 9 -24.72 1.34 -16.70
C CYS A 9 -23.48 2.23 -16.49
N ILE A 10 -23.40 3.38 -17.17
CA ILE A 10 -22.28 4.31 -17.01
C ILE A 10 -22.27 4.89 -15.58
N PHE A 11 -23.42 5.26 -15.03
CA PHE A 11 -23.51 5.72 -13.64
C PHE A 11 -23.15 4.62 -12.63
N LEU A 12 -23.57 3.37 -12.87
CA LEU A 12 -23.16 2.22 -12.03
C LEU A 12 -21.66 2.00 -12.05
N VAL A 13 -21.03 2.06 -13.22
CA VAL A 13 -19.57 1.96 -13.38
C VAL A 13 -18.87 3.14 -12.70
N LEU A 14 -19.37 4.36 -12.85
CA LEU A 14 -18.83 5.55 -12.19
C LEU A 14 -18.95 5.50 -10.67
N VAL A 15 -20.05 4.98 -10.12
CA VAL A 15 -20.23 4.79 -8.67
C VAL A 15 -19.33 3.66 -8.16
N LEU A 16 -19.17 2.58 -8.93
CA LEU A 16 -18.33 1.44 -8.56
C LEU A 16 -16.83 1.76 -8.60
N HIS A 17 -16.42 2.68 -9.47
CA HIS A 17 -15.03 3.17 -9.56
C HIS A 17 -14.81 4.52 -8.85
N GLY A 18 -15.87 5.13 -8.30
CA GLY A 18 -15.91 6.54 -7.89
C GLY A 18 -15.67 6.83 -6.41
N ASP A 19 -15.39 5.81 -5.59
CA ASP A 19 -14.96 6.03 -4.20
C ASP A 19 -13.48 6.44 -4.15
N THR A 20 -13.20 7.66 -4.60
CA THR A 20 -11.91 8.34 -4.41
C THR A 20 -11.72 8.83 -2.97
N THR A 21 -12.77 8.79 -2.15
CA THR A 21 -12.82 9.21 -0.74
C THR A 21 -12.21 8.18 0.21
N LEU A 22 -11.86 6.98 -0.28
CA LEU A 22 -11.09 5.96 0.43
C LEU A 22 -9.73 5.68 -0.25
N ALA A 23 -9.21 6.62 -1.02
CA ALA A 23 -7.92 6.46 -1.67
C ALA A 23 -6.79 6.66 -0.64
N GLU A 24 -6.43 5.58 0.04
CA GLU A 24 -5.30 5.58 0.95
C GLU A 24 -4.02 5.98 0.20
N THR A 25 -3.31 6.99 0.70
CA THR A 25 -1.99 7.35 0.18
C THR A 25 -0.96 6.38 0.73
N CYS A 26 -0.51 5.47 -0.13
CA CYS A 26 0.51 4.49 0.22
C CYS A 26 1.88 4.89 -0.34
N LYS A 27 2.93 4.73 0.48
CA LYS A 27 4.33 4.85 0.10
C LYS A 27 5.09 3.56 0.39
N GLN A 28 6.03 3.21 -0.50
CA GLN A 28 6.99 2.15 -0.26
C GLN A 28 8.23 2.74 0.40
N PHE A 29 8.71 2.08 1.45
CA PHE A 29 9.91 2.49 2.19
C PHE A 29 10.90 1.33 2.22
N PRO A 30 11.91 1.30 1.34
CA PRO A 30 12.96 0.31 1.38
C PRO A 30 13.96 0.64 2.48
N LYS A 31 14.19 -0.32 3.37
CA LYS A 31 15.21 -0.28 4.41
C LYS A 31 16.21 -1.38 4.17
N TRP A 32 17.46 -0.98 4.01
CA TRP A 32 18.56 -1.92 3.89
C TRP A 32 18.78 -2.68 5.20
N SER A 33 18.91 -4.00 5.11
CA SER A 33 19.24 -4.83 6.25
C SER A 33 20.17 -5.96 5.81
N PRO A 34 21.36 -6.12 6.39
CA PRO A 34 22.27 -7.21 6.01
C PRO A 34 21.65 -8.59 6.20
N LEU A 35 20.63 -8.70 7.06
CA LEU A 35 19.80 -9.87 7.26
C LEU A 35 18.34 -9.44 7.17
N CYS A 36 17.61 -9.88 6.14
CA CYS A 36 16.17 -9.65 6.09
C CYS A 36 15.41 -10.86 6.64
N PHE A 37 15.35 -10.92 7.97
CA PHE A 37 14.42 -11.80 8.65
C PHE A 37 13.04 -11.15 8.66
N SER A 38 12.03 -11.90 8.23
CA SER A 38 10.64 -11.41 8.13
C SER A 38 10.15 -10.74 9.42
N ALA A 39 10.46 -11.32 10.59
CA ALA A 39 10.11 -10.75 11.89
C ALA A 39 10.80 -9.40 12.18
N ILE A 40 12.10 -9.29 11.88
CA ILE A 40 12.89 -8.05 12.06
C ILE A 40 12.40 -6.98 11.08
N CYS A 41 12.11 -7.37 9.84
CA CYS A 41 11.55 -6.49 8.82
C CYS A 41 10.19 -5.95 9.26
N LYS A 42 9.29 -6.81 9.74
CA LYS A 42 7.99 -6.42 10.29
C LYS A 42 8.12 -5.42 11.45
N ALA A 43 9.00 -5.71 12.42
CA ALA A 43 9.25 -4.82 13.55
C ALA A 43 9.80 -3.46 13.09
N SER A 44 10.74 -3.46 12.15
CA SER A 44 11.29 -2.24 11.56
C SER A 44 10.21 -1.43 10.87
N CYS A 45 9.39 -2.03 10.01
CA CYS A 45 8.27 -1.35 9.35
C CYS A 45 7.29 -0.77 10.36
N PHE A 46 6.99 -1.48 11.45
CA PHE A 46 6.09 -1.00 12.49
C PHE A 46 6.63 0.25 13.20
N ILE A 47 7.92 0.26 13.49
CA ILE A 47 8.62 1.42 14.05
C ILE A 47 8.56 2.58 13.05
N GLU A 48 8.93 2.37 11.78
CA GLU A 48 8.89 3.41 10.75
C GLU A 48 7.47 3.97 10.51
N GLY A 49 6.45 3.11 10.54
CA GLY A 49 5.05 3.50 10.43
C GLY A 49 4.65 4.41 11.60
N LYS A 50 4.98 4.03 12.84
CA LYS A 50 4.70 4.85 14.03
C LYS A 50 5.34 6.23 14.00
N PHE A 51 6.52 6.36 13.40
CA PHE A 51 7.21 7.64 13.26
C PHE A 51 6.83 8.42 12.00
N SER A 52 6.08 7.81 11.07
CA SER A 52 5.61 8.48 9.86
C SER A 52 4.22 9.08 10.11
N ASP A 53 4.11 10.41 10.15
CA ASP A 53 2.92 11.21 10.48
C ASP A 53 1.56 10.68 9.95
N GLY A 54 0.93 9.81 10.74
CA GLY A 54 -0.39 9.21 10.44
C GLY A 54 -0.36 8.04 9.46
N TYR A 55 0.82 7.53 9.09
CA TYR A 55 0.95 6.32 8.31
C TYR A 55 0.87 5.08 9.20
N TYR A 56 0.23 4.03 8.70
CA TYR A 56 0.20 2.71 9.30
C TYR A 56 0.83 1.69 8.36
N VAL A 57 1.33 0.58 8.92
CA VAL A 57 1.92 -0.51 8.12
C VAL A 57 0.81 -1.36 7.51
N LYS A 58 0.70 -1.33 6.19
CA LYS A 58 -0.20 -2.23 5.44
C LYS A 58 0.47 -3.55 5.07
N GLY A 59 1.79 -3.55 4.93
CA GLY A 59 2.55 -4.76 4.61
C GLY A 59 4.07 -4.60 4.71
N HIS A 60 4.77 -5.72 4.65
CA HIS A 60 6.23 -5.77 4.60
C HIS A 60 6.68 -6.92 3.69
N ARG A 61 7.81 -6.75 3.01
CA ARG A 61 8.43 -7.80 2.20
C ARG A 61 9.95 -7.74 2.31
N CYS A 62 10.58 -8.92 2.36
CA CYS A 62 12.02 -9.04 2.19
C CYS A 62 12.32 -9.28 0.72
N CYS A 63 13.05 -8.37 0.10
CA CYS A 63 13.56 -8.49 -1.26
C CYS A 63 15.06 -8.79 -1.20
N SER A 64 15.56 -9.64 -2.10
CA SER A 64 16.99 -9.86 -2.29
C SER A 64 17.38 -9.33 -3.67
N THR A 65 18.42 -8.49 -3.71
CA THR A 65 19.08 -8.06 -4.95
C THR A 65 20.50 -8.59 -4.93
N GLY A 66 20.67 -9.87 -5.27
CA GLY A 66 21.95 -10.56 -5.35
C GLY A 66 22.56 -10.86 -3.98
N TYR A 67 23.30 -9.88 -3.44
CA TYR A 67 24.03 -9.98 -2.17
C TYR A 67 23.44 -9.11 -1.05
N GLU A 68 22.37 -8.39 -1.37
CA GLU A 68 21.81 -7.35 -0.53
C GLU A 68 20.36 -7.70 -0.21
N TYR A 69 20.02 -7.67 1.08
CA TYR A 69 18.64 -7.85 1.50
C TYR A 69 18.01 -6.50 1.85
N VAL A 70 16.84 -6.25 1.29
CA VAL A 70 16.07 -5.03 1.50
C VAL A 70 14.73 -5.40 2.13
N CYS A 71 14.46 -4.83 3.29
CA CYS A 71 13.13 -4.85 3.89
C CYS A 71 12.31 -3.71 3.30
N ASN A 72 11.29 -4.00 2.50
CA ASN A 72 10.42 -2.98 1.92
C ASN A 72 9.09 -2.93 2.69
N CYS A 73 8.80 -1.78 3.27
CA CYS A 73 7.60 -1.50 4.05
C CYS A 73 6.56 -0.80 3.19
N LEU A 74 5.32 -1.29 3.20
CA LEU A 74 4.18 -0.58 2.63
C LEU A 74 3.50 0.20 3.75
N LEU A 75 3.66 1.52 3.73
CA LEU A 75 3.07 2.44 4.69
C LEU A 75 1.92 3.18 4.01
N CYS A 76 0.73 3.17 4.59
CA CYS A 76 -0.45 3.84 4.04
C CYS A 76 -1.04 4.82 5.03
N LYS A 77 -1.72 5.84 4.52
CA LYS A 77 -2.43 6.84 5.30
C LYS A 77 -3.79 7.06 4.66
N ASN A 78 -4.82 7.18 5.49
CA ASN A 78 -6.17 7.56 5.04
C ASN A 78 -6.22 9.02 4.61
#